data_AF-X5X5A3-F1
#
_entry.id   AF-X5X5A3-F1
#
_cell.length_a   1.000
_cell.length_b   1.000
_cell.length_c   1.000
_cell.angle_alpha   90.00
_cell.angle_beta   90.00
_cell.angle_gamma   90.00
#
_symmetry.space_group_name_H-M   'P 1'
#
loop_
_entity.id
_entity.type
_entity.pdbx_description
1 polymer ?
#
loop_
_entity_poly.entity_id
_entity_poly.type
_entity_poly.pdbx_seq_one_letter_code
_entity_poly.pdbx_strand_id
1 'polypeptide(L)' 'MDTYIDNDTYDRLTLALAEIEPCPFTGKREPYQMVEALMAAQLWPVSIRVSPNVGPAEKPL' A
#
# COMPACT_ATOMS: atom_id res chain seq x y z
N MET A 1 3.47 2.37 16.22
CA MET A 1 3.22 3.53 15.33
C MET A 1 2.46 2.96 14.17
N ASP A 2 1.15 3.17 14.15
CA ASP A 2 0.31 2.66 13.07
C ASP A 2 0.66 3.45 11.81
N THR A 3 1.19 2.76 10.81
CA THR A 3 1.55 3.36 9.53
C THR A 3 0.27 3.60 8.75
N TYR A 4 -0.38 4.74 9.02
CA TYR A 4 -1.53 5.17 8.23
C TYR A 4 -1.05 5.62 6.85
N ILE A 5 -1.72 5.11 5.81
CA ILE A 5 -1.63 5.66 4.47
C ILE A 5 -2.19 7.08 4.48
N ASP A 6 -1.53 8.02 3.80
CA ASP A 6 -2.07 9.36 3.60
C ASP A 6 -3.32 9.32 2.70
N ASN A 7 -4.17 10.35 2.83
CA ASN A 7 -5.43 10.45 2.09
C ASN A 7 -5.21 10.43 0.57
N ASP A 8 -4.14 11.06 0.08
CA ASP A 8 -3.84 11.10 -1.35
C ASP A 8 -3.52 9.70 -1.90
N THR A 9 -2.78 8.90 -1.13
CA THR A 9 -2.49 7.50 -1.43
C THR A 9 -3.74 6.64 -1.38
N TYR A 10 -4.63 6.89 -0.42
CA TYR A 10 -5.93 6.22 -0.35
C TYR A 10 -6.82 6.54 -1.57
N ASP A 11 -6.86 7.80 -1.99
CA ASP A 11 -7.63 8.24 -3.15
C ASP A 11 -7.11 7.61 -4.44
N ARG A 12 -5.78 7.60 -4.63
CA ARG A 12 -5.14 6.91 -5.78
C ARG A 12 -5.46 5.42 -5.82
N LEU A 13 -5.41 4.75 -4.67
CA LEU A 13 -5.77 3.33 -4.57
C LEU A 13 -7.24 3.10 -4.91
N THR A 14 -8.13 3.95 -4.39
CA THR A 14 -9.58 3.84 -4.62
C THR A 14 -9.90 4.01 -6.10
N LEU A 15 -9.31 5.00 -6.76
CA LEU A 15 -9.46 5.22 -8.20
C LEU A 15 -8.94 4.03 -9.01
N ALA A 16 -7.73 3.55 -8.71
CA ALA A 16 -7.14 2.42 -9.42
C ALA A 16 -7.97 1.13 -9.27
N LEU A 17 -8.59 0.91 -8.10
CA LEU A 17 -9.47 -0.25 -7.87
C LEU A 17 -10.82 -0.13 -8.59
N ALA A 18 -11.31 1.10 -8.80
CA ALA A 18 -12.54 1.36 -9.54
C ALA A 18 -12.37 1.15 -11.05
N GLU A 19 -11.16 1.38 -11.58
CA GLU A 19 -10.83 1.17 -12.99
C GLU A 19 -10.70 -0.32 -13.36
N ILE A 20 -10.52 -1.20 -12.37
CA ILE A 20 -10.41 -2.64 -12.60
C ILE A 20 -11.79 -3.25 -12.81
N GLU A 21 -12.06 -3.62 -14.05
CA GLU A 21 -13.21 -4.46 -14.40
C GLU A 21 -12.98 -5.90 -13.89
N PRO A 22 -13.92 -6.46 -13.11
CA PRO A 22 -13.82 -7.85 -12.65
C PRO A 22 -13.95 -8.81 -13.83
N CYS A 23 -13.34 -10.00 -13.69
CA CYS A 23 -13.44 -11.04 -14.72
C CYS A 23 -14.91 -11.39 -15.00
N PRO A 24 -15.38 -11.38 -16.26
CA PRO A 24 -16.79 -11.59 -16.59
C PRO A 24 -17.28 -13.02 -16.29
N PHE A 25 -16.35 -13.98 -16.16
CA PHE A 25 -16.68 -15.38 -15.86
C PHE A 25 -16.72 -15.68 -14.36
N THR A 26 -15.80 -15.10 -13.57
CA THR A 26 -15.65 -15.41 -12.15
C THR A 26 -16.20 -14.32 -11.24
N GLY A 27 -16.43 -13.11 -11.76
CA GLY A 27 -16.79 -11.91 -11.00
C GLY A 27 -15.69 -11.42 -10.05
N LYS A 28 -14.51 -12.04 -10.08
CA LYS A 28 -13.38 -11.72 -9.21
C LYS A 28 -12.36 -10.87 -9.95
N ARG A 29 -11.62 -10.07 -9.18
CA ARG A 29 -10.40 -9.42 -9.66
C ARG A 29 -9.27 -10.43 -9.62
N GLU A 30 -8.52 -10.52 -10.69
CA GLU A 30 -7.36 -11.38 -10.78
C GLU A 30 -6.22 -10.82 -9.91
N PRO A 31 -5.35 -11.68 -9.35
CA PRO A 31 -4.28 -11.23 -8.45
C PRO A 31 -3.35 -10.17 -9.05
N TYR A 32 -3.06 -10.24 -10.35
CA TYR A 32 -2.20 -9.26 -11.02
C TYR A 32 -2.84 -7.87 -11.10
N GLN A 33 -4.16 -7.78 -11.27
CA GLN A 33 -4.89 -6.51 -11.30
C GLN A 33 -4.78 -5.79 -9.94
N MET A 34 -4.78 -6.55 -8.85
CA MET A 34 -4.54 -5.98 -7.52
C MET A 34 -3.13 -5.41 -7.39
N VAL A 35 -2.12 -6.09 -7.94
CA VAL A 35 -0.74 -5.59 -7.96
C VAL A 35 -0.64 -4.32 -8.81
N GLU A 36 -1.32 -4.26 -9.95
CA GLU A 36 -1.40 -3.05 -10.79
C GLU A 36 -2.02 -1.88 -10.04
N ALA A 37 -3.13 -2.08 -9.32
CA ALA A 37 -3.73 -1.04 -8.49
C ALA A 37 -2.78 -0.55 -7.40
N LEU A 38 -2.06 -1.47 -6.75
CA LEU A 38 -1.07 -1.11 -5.72
C LEU A 38 0.13 -0.36 -6.31
N MET A 39 0.58 -0.71 -7.53
CA MET A 39 1.63 0.03 -8.24
C MET A 39 1.16 1.44 -8.62
N ALA A 40 -0.07 1.58 -9.14
CA ALA A 40 -0.68 2.86 -9.48
C ALA A 40 -0.83 3.77 -8.24
N ALA A 41 -1.16 3.17 -7.09
CA ALA A 41 -1.22 3.86 -5.80
C ALA A 41 0.16 4.15 -5.17
N GLN A 42 1.26 3.73 -5.81
CA GLN A 42 2.64 3.83 -5.27
C GLN A 42 2.82 3.05 -3.95
N LEU A 43 1.99 2.04 -3.72
CA LEU A 43 2.04 1.10 -2.59
C LEU A 43 2.79 -0.18 -2.93
N TRP A 44 3.17 -0.39 -4.20
CA TRP A 44 3.99 -1.54 -4.58
C TRP A 44 5.03 -1.17 -5.65
N PRO A 45 6.28 -1.66 -5.55
CA PRO A 45 6.87 -2.29 -4.37
C PRO A 45 7.40 -1.19 -3.41
N VAL A 46 6.70 -0.87 -2.31
CA VAL A 46 7.34 -0.13 -1.20
C VAL A 46 8.13 -1.12 -0.38
N SER A 47 9.33 -1.43 -0.85
CA SER A 47 10.37 -2.10 -0.07
C SER A 47 10.59 -1.29 1.22
N ILE A 48 10.08 -1.79 2.35
CA ILE A 48 10.56 -1.57 3.73
C ILE A 48 10.83 -0.10 4.12
N ARG A 49 9.87 0.58 4.77
CA ARG A 49 10.25 1.60 5.76
C ARG A 49 10.85 0.86 6.96
N VAL A 50 12.17 0.72 6.99
CA VAL A 50 12.91 0.39 8.22
C VAL A 50 12.51 1.47 9.21
N SER A 51 11.92 1.10 10.36
CA SER A 51 11.73 2.06 11.45
C SER A 51 13.06 2.76 11.70
N PRO A 52 13.18 4.08 11.45
CA PRO A 52 14.39 4.77 11.82
C PRO A 52 14.36 4.93 13.34
N ASN A 53 15.37 4.36 13.99
CA ASN A 53 15.78 4.57 15.38
C ASN A 53 15.10 3.70 16.44
N VAL A 54 15.68 2.52 16.69
CA VAL A 54 16.01 2.14 18.06
C VAL A 54 17.52 2.39 18.22
N GLY A 55 17.90 3.63 18.52
CA GLY A 55 19.24 3.91 19.03
C GLY A 55 19.44 3.17 20.36
N PRO A 56 20.69 2.88 20.77
CA PRO A 56 20.94 2.24 22.05
C PRO A 56 20.36 3.14 23.16
N ALA A 57 19.61 2.53 24.08
CA ALA A 57 19.02 3.22 25.20
C ALA A 57 20.12 3.83 26.08
N GLU A 58 20.42 5.11 25.89
CA GLU A 58 21.14 5.89 26.89
C GLU A 58 20.21 6.07 28.09
N LYS A 59 20.55 5.42 29.20
CA LYS A 59 19.91 5.63 30.50
C LYS A 59 20.23 7.05 30.97
N PRO A 60 19.24 7.83 31.44
CA PRO A 60 19.53 9.07 32.16
C PRO A 60 20.14 8.76 33.54
N LEU A 61 20.96 9.71 33.98
CA LEU A 61 21.81 9.77 35.19
C LEU A 61 21.14 9.28 36.48
#